data_AF-A0A8D0B978-F1
#
_entry.id   AF-A0A8D0B978-F1
#
_cell.length_a   1.000
_cell.length_b   1.000
_cell.length_c   1.000
_cell.angle_alpha   90.00
_cell.angle_beta   90.00
_cell.angle_gamma   90.00
#
_symmetry.space_group_name_H-M   'P 1'
#
loop_
_entity.id
_entity.type
_entity.pdbx_description
1 polymer ?
#
loop_
_entity_poly.entity_id
_entity_poly.type
_entity_poly.pdbx_seq_one_letter_code
_entity_poly.pdbx_strand_id
1 'polypeptide(L)'
;MSGLGKLFGKGKKAKAPTPQEAIQKLRETEEVLVKKQEFLEQKIEQELKSAKKHGTKNKRAALQALKRKKRYEQQLSQIDGTLSTIEFQREALENATTNTEVLKTMSDAARAMKEAHQHMDIDKVDDLMAEITEQQDIAQQISDAISKPVGFGDDVDEDELLAELEQMEQEDLDKELLNVGEPTPELPSVPAAHIPTVPASKVPAAATVDDDDEDMKQLAAWVS
;
A
#
# COMPACT_ATOMS: atom_id res chain seq x y z
N MET A 1 -30.89 45.74 33.90
CA MET A 1 -30.67 46.04 32.47
C MET A 1 -29.44 45.24 32.05
N SER A 2 -29.62 43.98 31.68
CA SER A 2 -29.72 43.48 30.29
C SER A 2 -28.45 43.68 29.47
N GLY A 3 -27.86 42.58 29.00
CA GLY A 3 -27.07 42.60 27.76
C GLY A 3 -25.89 41.64 27.66
N LEU A 4 -26.06 40.32 27.85
CA LEU A 4 -25.03 39.33 27.44
C LEU A 4 -25.61 37.99 26.99
N GLY A 5 -26.75 38.03 26.30
CA GLY A 5 -27.43 36.83 25.83
C GLY A 5 -28.03 37.02 24.44
N LYS A 6 -27.19 37.21 23.41
CA LYS A 6 -27.59 37.08 22.00
C LYS A 6 -26.40 37.20 21.04
N LEU A 7 -25.52 36.21 21.04
CA LEU A 7 -24.56 36.00 19.94
C LEU A 7 -24.52 34.55 19.42
N PHE A 8 -25.38 33.67 19.91
CA PHE A 8 -25.66 32.40 19.23
C PHE A 8 -26.74 32.63 18.17
N GLY A 9 -26.30 33.18 17.05
CA GLY A 9 -27.06 33.23 15.81
C GLY A 9 -27.47 31.82 15.43
N LYS A 10 -28.78 31.61 15.35
CA LYS A 10 -29.45 30.45 14.78
C LYS A 10 -29.06 30.36 13.30
N GLY A 11 -27.88 29.83 13.01
CA GLY A 11 -27.47 29.44 11.68
C GLY A 11 -28.44 28.38 11.18
N LYS A 12 -28.99 28.57 9.98
CA LYS A 12 -29.71 27.52 9.24
C LYS A 12 -28.93 26.22 9.40
N LYS A 13 -29.58 25.14 9.87
CA LYS A 13 -28.98 23.81 9.85
C LYS A 13 -28.54 23.56 8.41
N ALA A 14 -27.25 23.67 8.13
CA ALA A 14 -26.70 23.30 6.84
C ALA A 14 -27.09 21.84 6.63
N LYS A 15 -27.70 21.54 5.47
CA LYS A 15 -28.02 20.16 5.11
C LYS A 15 -26.72 19.39 5.16
N ALA A 16 -26.69 18.26 5.87
CA ALA A 16 -25.52 17.40 5.88
C ALA A 16 -25.18 17.03 4.42
N PRO A 17 -23.89 17.00 4.05
CA PRO A 17 -23.50 16.64 2.70
C PRO A 17 -24.01 15.24 2.38
N THR A 18 -24.39 15.02 1.11
CA THR A 18 -24.73 13.67 0.66
C THR A 18 -23.47 12.78 0.63
N PRO A 19 -23.60 11.45 0.68
CA PRO A 19 -22.46 10.54 0.49
C PRO A 19 -21.68 10.86 -0.80
N GLN A 20 -22.37 11.16 -1.90
CA GLN A 20 -21.74 11.51 -3.18
C GLN A 20 -20.95 12.83 -3.08
N GLU A 21 -21.50 13.85 -2.42
CA GLU A 21 -20.79 15.13 -2.20
C GLU A 21 -19.56 14.94 -1.31
N ALA A 22 -19.63 14.06 -0.30
CA ALA A 22 -18.50 13.73 0.56
C ALA A 22 -17.40 12.98 -0.21
N ILE A 23 -17.77 11.96 -1.00
CA ILE A 23 -16.85 11.20 -1.86
C ILE A 23 -16.12 12.13 -2.84
N GLN A 24 -16.86 13.05 -3.48
CA GLN A 24 -16.26 14.01 -4.42
C GLN A 24 -15.22 14.92 -3.72
N LYS A 25 -15.52 15.43 -2.53
CA LYS A 25 -14.58 16.25 -1.75
C LYS A 25 -13.35 15.46 -1.30
N LEU A 26 -13.51 14.19 -0.95
CA LEU A 26 -12.39 13.32 -0.60
C LEU A 26 -11.45 13.16 -1.81
N ARG A 27 -11.99 12.90 -3.00
CA ARG A 27 -11.20 12.81 -4.25
C ARG A 27 -10.47 14.12 -4.60
N GLU A 28 -11.14 15.26 -4.45
CA GLU A 28 -10.50 16.57 -4.66
C GLU A 28 -9.36 16.82 -3.66
N THR A 29 -9.55 16.40 -2.41
CA THR A 29 -8.53 16.54 -1.36
C THR A 29 -7.34 15.62 -1.62
N GLU A 30 -7.60 14.38 -2.02
CA GLU A 30 -6.62 13.39 -2.45
C GLU A 30 -5.76 13.93 -3.60
N GLU A 31 -6.37 14.50 -4.65
CA GLU A 31 -5.61 15.08 -5.78
C GLU A 31 -4.68 16.21 -5.34
N VAL A 32 -5.10 17.04 -4.38
CA VAL A 32 -4.25 18.10 -3.81
C VAL A 32 -3.11 17.52 -2.98
N LEU A 33 -3.36 16.46 -2.22
CA LEU A 33 -2.35 15.80 -1.40
C LEU A 33 -1.31 15.07 -2.26
N VAL A 34 -1.72 14.40 -3.34
CA VAL A 34 -0.81 13.77 -4.31
C VAL A 34 0.11 14.81 -4.95
N LYS A 35 -0.43 15.94 -5.42
CA LYS A 35 0.42 17.05 -5.94
C LYS A 35 1.41 17.58 -4.90
N LYS A 36 1.02 17.56 -3.62
CA LYS A 36 1.89 18.00 -2.52
C LYS A 36 2.97 16.94 -2.20
N GLN A 37 2.64 15.66 -2.31
CA GLN A 37 3.57 14.53 -2.20
C GLN A 37 4.67 14.67 -3.26
N GLU A 38 4.31 14.77 -4.54
CA GLU A 38 5.24 14.97 -5.67
C GLU A 38 6.15 16.19 -5.46
N PHE A 39 5.59 17.30 -4.98
CA PHE A 39 6.36 18.50 -4.68
C PHE A 39 7.39 18.27 -3.56
N LEU A 40 7.03 17.54 -2.50
CA LEU A 40 7.94 17.22 -1.40
C LEU A 40 9.05 16.26 -1.85
N GLU A 41 8.74 15.26 -2.67
CA GLU A 41 9.72 14.35 -3.27
C GLU A 41 10.76 15.11 -4.09
N GLN A 42 10.33 16.03 -4.95
CA GLN A 42 11.23 16.92 -5.70
C GLN A 42 12.10 17.77 -4.76
N LYS A 43 11.55 18.26 -3.64
CA LYS A 43 12.32 19.02 -2.64
C LYS A 43 13.35 18.15 -1.92
N ILE A 44 13.00 16.92 -1.57
CA ILE A 44 13.91 15.94 -0.98
C ILE A 44 15.09 15.68 -1.91
N GLU A 45 14.80 15.46 -3.21
CA GLU A 45 15.84 15.23 -4.22
C GLU A 45 16.75 16.45 -4.41
N GLN A 46 16.18 17.67 -4.44
CA GLN A 46 16.94 18.92 -4.51
C GLN A 46 17.89 19.09 -3.31
N GLU A 47 17.41 18.84 -2.09
CA GLU A 47 18.24 18.94 -0.89
C GLU A 47 19.31 17.85 -0.83
N LEU A 48 19.02 16.66 -1.34
CA LEU A 48 20.02 15.59 -1.48
C LEU A 48 21.13 15.99 -2.45
N LYS A 49 20.78 16.54 -3.62
CA LYS A 49 21.75 17.09 -4.60
C LYS A 49 22.59 18.20 -3.98
N SER A 50 21.97 19.11 -3.22
CA SER A 50 22.65 20.19 -2.50
C SER A 50 23.63 19.66 -1.45
N ALA A 51 23.21 18.68 -0.66
CA ALA A 51 24.07 18.03 0.33
C ALA A 51 25.29 17.36 -0.31
N LYS A 52 25.10 16.61 -1.41
CA LYS A 52 26.18 15.98 -2.17
C LYS A 52 27.15 17.03 -2.73
N LYS A 53 26.65 18.13 -3.30
CA LYS A 53 27.46 19.23 -3.86
C LYS A 53 28.33 19.91 -2.81
N HIS A 54 27.82 20.09 -1.59
CA HIS A 54 28.52 20.80 -0.52
C HIS A 54 29.31 19.88 0.43
N GLY A 55 29.10 18.57 0.40
CA GLY A 55 29.66 17.62 1.37
C GLY A 55 31.18 17.69 1.55
N THR A 56 31.92 17.88 0.45
CA THR A 56 33.40 17.93 0.48
C THR A 56 33.96 19.35 0.66
N LYS A 57 33.18 20.39 0.36
CA LYS A 57 33.65 21.80 0.32
C LYS A 57 33.13 22.65 1.48
N ASN A 58 31.93 22.34 1.98
CA ASN A 58 31.25 23.13 3.00
C ASN A 58 30.32 22.23 3.83
N LYS A 59 30.90 21.61 4.86
CA LYS A 59 30.20 20.70 5.78
C LYS A 59 28.98 21.35 6.44
N ARG A 60 29.03 22.65 6.77
CA ARG A 60 27.91 23.37 7.39
C ARG A 60 26.71 23.48 6.45
N ALA A 61 26.95 23.83 5.18
CA ALA A 61 25.90 23.92 4.18
C ALA A 61 25.28 22.54 3.87
N ALA A 62 26.11 21.49 3.79
CA ALA A 62 25.64 20.12 3.61
C ALA A 62 24.75 19.65 4.77
N LEU A 63 25.14 19.92 6.02
CA LEU A 63 24.33 19.58 7.20
C LEU A 63 22.98 20.32 7.22
N GLN A 64 22.94 21.58 6.78
CA GLN A 64 21.67 22.32 6.67
C GLN A 64 20.75 21.74 5.59
N ALA A 65 21.29 21.32 4.45
CA ALA A 65 20.53 20.65 3.40
C ALA A 65 19.96 19.32 3.90
N LEU A 66 20.76 18.49 4.59
CA LEU A 66 20.28 17.24 5.19
C LEU A 66 19.18 17.46 6.25
N LYS A 67 19.28 18.51 7.06
CA LYS A 67 18.20 18.87 8.00
C LYS A 67 16.89 19.24 7.29
N ARG A 68 16.97 20.00 6.19
CA ARG A 68 15.79 20.33 5.37
C ARG A 68 15.20 19.08 4.72
N LYS A 69 16.05 18.22 4.13
CA LYS A 69 15.66 16.91 3.58
C LYS A 69 14.85 16.11 4.60
N LYS A 70 15.39 15.90 5.81
CA LYS A 70 14.72 15.13 6.86
C LYS A 70 13.37 15.72 7.28
N ARG A 71 13.24 17.06 7.28
CA ARG A 71 11.96 17.74 7.55
C ARG A 71 10.95 17.55 6.42
N TYR A 72 11.38 17.46 5.17
CA TYR A 72 10.49 17.16 4.04
C TYR A 72 10.07 15.70 4.05
N GLU A 73 10.97 14.76 4.36
CA GLU A 73 10.63 13.33 4.53
C GLU A 73 9.60 13.10 5.62
N GLN A 74 9.71 13.80 6.75
CA GLN A 74 8.70 13.72 7.81
C GLN A 74 7.34 14.27 7.36
N GLN A 75 7.32 15.32 6.53
CA GLN A 75 6.06 15.84 5.98
C GLN A 75 5.48 14.90 4.92
N LEU A 76 6.32 14.23 4.13
CA LEU A 76 5.93 13.26 3.13
C LEU A 76 5.20 12.09 3.80
N SER A 77 5.84 11.45 4.79
CA SER A 77 5.24 10.36 5.58
C SER A 77 3.91 10.74 6.24
N GLN A 78 3.75 12.01 6.68
CA GLN A 78 2.46 12.48 7.20
C GLN A 78 1.38 12.59 6.12
N ILE A 79 1.75 13.01 4.91
CA ILE A 79 0.83 13.07 3.76
C ILE A 79 0.43 11.67 3.35
N ASP A 80 1.37 10.73 3.27
CA ASP A 80 1.10 9.34 2.89
C ASP A 80 0.08 8.72 3.86
N GLY A 81 0.29 8.84 5.17
CA GLY A 81 -0.69 8.37 6.16
C GLY A 81 -2.05 9.07 6.09
N THR A 82 -2.07 10.35 5.68
CA THR A 82 -3.33 11.08 5.46
C THR A 82 -4.06 10.60 4.20
N LEU A 83 -3.33 10.30 3.13
CA LEU A 83 -3.86 9.74 1.89
C LEU A 83 -4.51 8.38 2.16
N SER A 84 -3.82 7.47 2.83
CA SER A 84 -4.39 6.15 3.19
C SER A 84 -5.66 6.29 4.03
N THR A 85 -5.70 7.28 4.94
CA THR A 85 -6.92 7.55 5.73
C THR A 85 -8.07 8.04 4.84
N ILE A 86 -7.80 8.89 3.86
CA ILE A 86 -8.81 9.42 2.92
C ILE A 86 -9.33 8.32 2.00
N GLU A 87 -8.45 7.46 1.50
CA GLU A 87 -8.79 6.30 0.68
C GLU A 87 -9.72 5.35 1.45
N PHE A 88 -9.35 4.99 2.68
CA PHE A 88 -10.18 4.18 3.56
C PHE A 88 -11.57 4.80 3.80
N GLN A 89 -11.63 6.12 4.07
CA GLN A 89 -12.90 6.82 4.27
C GLN A 89 -13.76 6.87 3.00
N ARG A 90 -13.14 7.01 1.83
CA ARG A 90 -13.82 7.01 0.54
C ARG A 90 -14.44 5.65 0.27
N GLU A 91 -13.67 4.59 0.44
CA GLU A 91 -14.14 3.21 0.27
C GLU A 91 -15.28 2.89 1.25
N ALA A 92 -15.14 3.26 2.53
CA ALA A 92 -16.20 3.07 3.53
C ALA A 92 -17.52 3.76 3.13
N LEU A 93 -17.45 4.98 2.55
CA LEU A 93 -18.63 5.70 2.07
C LEU A 93 -19.24 5.07 0.81
N GLU A 94 -18.40 4.57 -0.10
CA GLU A 94 -18.83 3.86 -1.30
C GLU A 94 -19.55 2.56 -0.91
N ASN A 95 -18.96 1.77 0.01
CA ASN A 95 -19.57 0.55 0.55
C ASN A 95 -20.89 0.83 1.29
N ALA A 96 -20.93 1.87 2.13
CA ALA A 96 -22.16 2.26 2.82
C ALA A 96 -23.28 2.66 1.86
N THR A 97 -22.94 3.32 0.74
CA THR A 97 -23.90 3.70 -0.29
C THR A 97 -24.47 2.48 -0.98
N THR A 98 -23.62 1.54 -1.39
CA THR A 98 -24.03 0.25 -1.99
C THR A 98 -24.91 -0.56 -1.05
N ASN A 99 -24.51 -0.71 0.22
CA ASN A 99 -25.27 -1.45 1.23
C ASN A 99 -26.66 -0.82 1.45
N THR A 100 -26.75 0.51 1.45
CA THR A 100 -28.04 1.21 1.57
C THR A 100 -28.95 0.92 0.38
N GLU A 101 -28.41 0.86 -0.83
CA GLU A 101 -29.19 0.55 -2.05
C GLU A 101 -29.68 -0.91 -2.07
N VAL A 102 -28.84 -1.85 -1.64
CA VAL A 102 -29.22 -3.26 -1.45
C VAL A 102 -30.37 -3.37 -0.45
N LEU A 103 -30.23 -2.76 0.73
CA LEU A 103 -31.28 -2.79 1.77
C LEU A 103 -32.58 -2.15 1.28
N LYS A 104 -32.51 -1.05 0.53
CA LYS A 104 -33.69 -0.43 -0.06
C LYS A 104 -34.40 -1.38 -1.03
N THR A 105 -33.64 -2.04 -1.89
CA THR A 105 -34.16 -3.00 -2.88
C THR A 105 -34.82 -4.19 -2.19
N MET A 106 -34.19 -4.74 -1.14
CA MET A 106 -34.76 -5.81 -0.33
C MET A 106 -36.06 -5.37 0.36
N SER A 107 -36.10 -4.15 0.91
CA SER A 107 -37.31 -3.58 1.52
C SER A 107 -38.46 -3.43 0.52
N ASP A 108 -38.16 -2.96 -0.69
CA ASP A 108 -39.18 -2.80 -1.74
C ASP A 108 -39.67 -4.18 -2.24
N ALA A 109 -38.78 -5.17 -2.39
CA ALA A 109 -39.14 -6.55 -2.69
C ALA A 109 -40.02 -7.19 -1.60
N ALA A 110 -39.67 -7.01 -0.33
CA ALA A 110 -40.48 -7.49 0.81
C ALA A 110 -41.88 -6.86 0.82
N ARG A 111 -41.98 -5.57 0.46
CA ARG A 111 -43.29 -4.88 0.36
C ARG A 111 -44.12 -5.42 -0.80
N ALA A 112 -43.51 -5.65 -1.96
CA ALA A 112 -44.18 -6.25 -3.11
C ALA A 112 -44.68 -7.67 -2.81
N MET A 113 -43.87 -8.50 -2.14
CA MET A 113 -44.29 -9.83 -1.67
C MET A 113 -45.47 -9.73 -0.69
N LYS A 114 -45.41 -8.81 0.27
CA LYS A 114 -46.51 -8.59 1.22
C LYS A 114 -47.82 -8.19 0.53
N GLU A 115 -47.76 -7.28 -0.43
CA GLU A 115 -48.95 -6.86 -1.21
C GLU A 115 -49.49 -8.01 -2.07
N ALA A 116 -48.62 -8.81 -2.68
CA ALA A 116 -49.03 -10.01 -3.43
C ALA A 116 -49.73 -11.05 -2.53
N HIS A 117 -49.31 -11.19 -1.27
CA HIS A 117 -49.94 -12.09 -0.29
C HIS A 117 -51.15 -11.48 0.43
N GLN A 118 -51.38 -10.17 0.33
CA GLN A 118 -52.49 -9.48 1.00
C GLN A 118 -53.88 -9.87 0.43
N HIS A 119 -53.91 -10.55 -0.72
CA HIS A 119 -55.13 -11.10 -1.34
C HIS A 119 -55.26 -12.64 -1.22
N MET A 120 -54.43 -13.29 -0.40
CA MET A 120 -54.57 -14.72 -0.08
C MET A 120 -55.38 -14.92 1.20
N ASP A 121 -56.56 -15.53 1.07
CA ASP A 121 -57.50 -15.85 2.17
C ASP A 121 -56.87 -16.68 3.30
N ILE A 122 -57.43 -16.48 4.51
CA ILE A 122 -56.95 -16.87 5.86
C ILE A 122 -56.83 -18.39 6.13
N ASP A 123 -57.23 -19.27 5.22
CA ASP A 123 -57.09 -20.73 5.40
C ASP A 123 -55.68 -21.26 5.05
N LYS A 124 -54.75 -20.40 4.61
CA LYS A 124 -53.34 -20.74 4.29
C LYS A 124 -52.34 -20.37 5.40
N VAL A 125 -52.81 -20.24 6.63
CA VAL A 125 -52.02 -19.76 7.78
C VAL A 125 -50.98 -20.78 8.26
N ASP A 126 -51.12 -22.07 7.95
CA ASP A 126 -50.12 -23.09 8.29
C ASP A 126 -48.86 -22.99 7.41
N ASP A 127 -48.97 -22.58 6.15
CA ASP A 127 -47.81 -22.30 5.28
C ASP A 127 -47.10 -21.00 5.71
N LEU A 128 -47.86 -20.04 6.25
CA LEU A 128 -47.34 -18.78 6.80
C LEU A 128 -46.46 -18.99 8.05
N MET A 129 -46.72 -20.02 8.85
CA MET A 129 -45.89 -20.35 10.03
C MET A 129 -44.53 -20.97 9.63
N ALA A 130 -44.46 -21.65 8.48
CA ALA A 130 -43.19 -22.08 7.89
C ALA A 130 -42.39 -20.88 7.35
N GLU A 131 -43.06 -19.91 6.72
CA GLU A 131 -42.45 -18.70 6.13
C GLU A 131 -41.93 -17.70 7.19
N ILE A 132 -42.58 -17.62 8.36
CA ILE A 132 -42.08 -16.84 9.51
C ILE A 132 -40.80 -17.46 10.11
N THR A 133 -40.68 -18.78 10.06
CA THR A 133 -39.48 -19.50 10.54
C THR A 133 -38.31 -19.31 9.56
N GLU A 134 -38.59 -19.23 8.26
CA GLU A 134 -37.59 -18.91 7.22
C GLU A 134 -37.16 -17.42 7.25
N GLN A 135 -38.05 -16.49 7.56
CA GLN A 135 -37.67 -15.07 7.77
C GLN A 135 -36.86 -14.84 9.07
N GLN A 136 -37.03 -15.69 10.09
CA GLN A 136 -36.18 -15.67 11.28
C GLN A 136 -34.74 -16.11 10.93
N ASP A 137 -34.58 -17.02 9.97
CA ASP A 137 -33.29 -17.50 9.45
C ASP A 137 -32.59 -16.46 8.55
N ILE A 138 -33.36 -15.71 7.75
CA ILE A 138 -32.85 -14.59 6.95
C ILE A 138 -32.40 -13.42 7.84
N ALA A 139 -33.15 -13.12 8.90
CA ALA A 139 -32.76 -12.10 9.88
C ALA A 139 -31.48 -12.50 10.66
N GLN A 140 -31.30 -13.80 10.93
CA GLN A 140 -30.09 -14.32 11.55
C GLN A 140 -28.89 -14.29 10.59
N GLN A 141 -29.07 -14.61 9.30
CA GLN A 141 -28.01 -14.49 8.29
C GLN A 141 -27.64 -13.05 7.97
N ILE A 142 -28.57 -12.09 8.05
CA ILE A 142 -28.27 -10.65 7.97
C ILE A 142 -27.52 -10.18 9.22
N SER A 143 -27.90 -10.70 10.41
CA SER A 143 -27.14 -10.48 11.64
C SER A 143 -25.71 -11.01 11.52
N ASP A 144 -25.48 -12.17 10.89
CA ASP A 144 -24.14 -12.72 10.67
C ASP A 144 -23.36 -11.99 9.55
N ALA A 145 -24.03 -11.53 8.49
CA ALA A 145 -23.39 -10.78 7.41
C ALA A 145 -22.99 -9.34 7.81
N ILE A 146 -23.70 -8.74 8.79
CA ILE A 146 -23.37 -7.43 9.37
C ILE A 146 -22.41 -7.57 10.57
N SER A 147 -22.43 -8.71 11.29
CA SER A 147 -21.53 -8.99 12.41
C SER A 147 -20.16 -9.52 11.99
N LYS A 148 -19.99 -9.96 10.74
CA LYS A 148 -18.65 -10.05 10.14
C LYS A 148 -18.04 -8.65 10.15
N PRO A 149 -16.89 -8.42 10.83
CA PRO A 149 -16.43 -7.08 11.13
C PRO A 149 -16.34 -6.24 9.87
N VAL A 150 -17.19 -5.21 9.79
CA VAL A 150 -16.90 -4.02 8.99
C VAL A 150 -15.82 -3.28 9.76
N GLY A 151 -14.59 -3.76 9.59
CA GLY A 151 -13.44 -3.40 10.40
C GLY A 151 -12.26 -4.27 9.97
N PHE A 152 -11.66 -3.89 8.84
CA PHE A 152 -10.38 -4.40 8.37
C PHE A 152 -9.37 -4.31 9.52
N GLY A 153 -9.13 -5.43 10.16
CA GLY A 153 -8.23 -5.53 11.29
C GLY A 153 -7.72 -6.94 11.55
N ASP A 154 -8.05 -7.96 10.76
CA ASP A 154 -7.55 -9.32 11.02
C ASP A 154 -7.28 -10.24 9.81
N ASP A 155 -7.45 -9.83 8.54
CA ASP A 155 -7.24 -10.78 7.41
C ASP A 155 -6.50 -10.17 6.20
N VAL A 156 -5.64 -9.17 6.41
CA VAL A 156 -4.63 -8.81 5.40
C VAL A 156 -3.27 -8.89 6.09
N ASP A 157 -2.54 -9.95 5.79
CA ASP A 157 -1.18 -10.09 6.24
C ASP A 157 -0.31 -9.12 5.42
N GLU A 158 0.19 -8.07 6.08
CA GLU A 158 1.09 -7.09 5.45
C GLU A 158 2.33 -7.79 4.86
N ASP A 159 2.75 -8.93 5.43
CA ASP A 159 3.87 -9.72 4.91
C ASP A 159 3.50 -10.47 3.61
N GLU A 160 2.25 -10.93 3.47
CA GLU A 160 1.74 -11.53 2.22
C GLU A 160 1.68 -10.50 1.09
N LEU A 161 1.19 -9.29 1.39
CA LEU A 161 1.15 -8.19 0.42
C LEU A 161 2.55 -7.72 0.02
N LEU A 162 3.50 -7.66 0.98
CA LEU A 162 4.89 -7.33 0.70
C LEU A 162 5.54 -8.37 -0.23
N ALA A 163 5.26 -9.66 -0.01
CA ALA A 163 5.75 -10.74 -0.86
C ALA A 163 5.13 -10.66 -2.27
N GLU A 164 3.83 -10.37 -2.39
CA GLU A 164 3.17 -10.18 -3.68
C GLU A 164 3.74 -8.97 -4.44
N LEU A 165 4.02 -7.87 -3.74
CA LEU A 165 4.66 -6.69 -4.33
C LEU A 165 6.08 -6.97 -4.83
N GLU A 166 6.90 -7.65 -4.02
CA GLU A 166 8.26 -8.04 -4.40
C GLU A 166 8.27 -8.96 -5.63
N GLN A 167 7.31 -9.89 -5.72
CA GLN A 167 7.14 -10.73 -6.90
C GLN A 167 6.81 -9.89 -8.15
N MET A 168 5.91 -8.91 -8.03
CA MET A 168 5.52 -8.06 -9.16
C MET A 168 6.68 -7.18 -9.66
N GLU A 169 7.49 -6.64 -8.75
CA GLU A 169 8.71 -5.88 -9.08
C GLU A 169 9.75 -6.77 -9.80
N GLN A 170 9.90 -8.01 -9.35
CA GLN A 170 10.83 -8.95 -9.97
C GLN A 170 10.38 -9.40 -11.36
N GLU A 171 9.07 -9.62 -11.58
CA GLU A 171 8.52 -9.92 -12.90
C GLU A 171 8.73 -8.77 -13.91
N ASP A 172 8.67 -7.52 -13.46
CA ASP A 172 8.92 -6.36 -14.32
C ASP A 172 10.41 -6.16 -14.61
N LEU A 173 11.29 -6.40 -13.63
CA LEU A 173 12.75 -6.43 -13.83
C LEU A 173 13.18 -7.53 -14.79
N ASP A 174 12.58 -8.72 -14.69
CA ASP A 174 12.88 -9.84 -15.60
C ASP A 174 12.42 -9.54 -17.03
N LYS A 175 11.26 -8.89 -17.21
CA LYS A 175 10.83 -8.38 -18.52
C LYS A 175 11.77 -7.30 -19.06
N GLU A 176 12.29 -6.43 -18.21
CA GLU A 176 13.25 -5.40 -18.61
C GLU A 176 14.59 -6.02 -19.00
N LEU A 177 15.08 -7.02 -18.26
CA LEU A 177 16.31 -7.76 -18.53
C LEU A 177 16.21 -8.60 -19.80
N LEU A 178 15.07 -9.25 -20.06
CA LEU A 178 14.81 -9.98 -21.32
C LEU A 178 14.78 -9.03 -22.53
N ASN A 179 14.50 -7.74 -22.32
CA ASN A 179 14.57 -6.71 -23.36
C ASN A 179 15.98 -6.11 -23.53
N VAL A 180 16.92 -6.35 -22.62
CA VAL A 180 18.33 -5.98 -22.77
C VAL A 180 19.08 -7.18 -23.39
N GLY A 181 19.06 -7.21 -24.72
CA GLY A 181 19.44 -8.36 -25.55
C GLY A 181 20.80 -9.01 -25.29
N GLU A 182 20.89 -10.28 -25.69
CA GLU A 182 22.11 -11.08 -25.78
C GLU A 182 23.22 -10.34 -26.55
N PRO A 183 24.46 -10.42 -26.04
CA PRO A 183 25.54 -10.81 -26.92
C PRO A 183 26.39 -11.89 -26.25
N THR A 184 26.43 -13.08 -26.85
CA THR A 184 27.49 -14.07 -26.58
C THR A 184 28.80 -13.57 -27.19
N PRO A 185 29.88 -13.30 -26.41
CA PRO A 185 31.19 -13.14 -27.00
C PRO A 185 31.83 -14.52 -27.16
N GLU A 186 32.05 -14.94 -28.41
CA GLU A 186 32.89 -16.11 -28.70
C GLU A 186 34.31 -15.86 -28.19
N LEU A 187 34.77 -16.68 -27.24
CA LEU A 187 36.13 -16.62 -26.71
C LEU A 187 37.12 -17.35 -27.64
N PRO A 188 38.32 -16.80 -27.88
CA PRO A 188 39.31 -17.39 -28.78
C PRO A 188 40.01 -18.62 -28.18
N SER A 189 40.17 -19.67 -28.98
CA SER A 189 40.86 -20.91 -28.62
C SER A 189 42.38 -20.77 -28.67
N VAL A 190 43.08 -21.26 -27.64
CA VAL A 190 44.55 -21.17 -27.50
C VAL A 190 45.19 -22.57 -27.66
N PRO A 191 46.35 -22.72 -28.33
CA PRO A 191 46.90 -24.03 -28.70
C PRO A 191 47.51 -24.80 -27.52
N ALA A 192 47.28 -26.12 -27.50
CA ALA A 192 47.88 -27.06 -26.56
C ALA A 192 49.39 -27.24 -26.82
N ALA A 193 50.23 -27.01 -25.81
CA ALA A 193 51.65 -27.36 -25.82
C ALA A 193 52.04 -28.14 -24.56
N HIS A 194 52.78 -29.22 -24.78
CA HIS A 194 53.22 -30.25 -23.84
C HIS A 194 54.12 -29.74 -22.71
N ILE A 195 53.97 -30.33 -21.51
CA ILE A 195 54.84 -30.14 -20.34
C ILE A 195 55.69 -31.40 -20.11
N PRO A 196 57.01 -31.28 -19.85
CA PRO A 196 57.77 -32.30 -19.14
C PRO A 196 58.05 -31.92 -17.67
N THR A 197 57.81 -32.91 -16.80
CA THR A 197 57.91 -32.98 -15.34
C THR A 197 59.32 -32.73 -14.77
N VAL A 198 59.41 -32.07 -13.59
CA VAL A 198 60.52 -32.25 -12.62
C VAL A 198 60.05 -32.04 -11.17
N PRO A 199 60.63 -32.75 -10.17
CA PRO A 199 60.07 -32.88 -8.81
C PRO A 199 60.69 -31.93 -7.76
N ALA A 200 59.96 -31.80 -6.65
CA ALA A 200 60.11 -30.83 -5.56
C ALA A 200 61.28 -31.04 -4.56
N SER A 201 61.76 -29.96 -3.92
CA SER A 201 62.31 -30.00 -2.55
C SER A 201 62.41 -28.63 -1.83
N LYS A 202 61.65 -28.51 -0.72
CA LYS A 202 61.84 -27.88 0.63
C LYS A 202 62.48 -26.47 0.87
N VAL A 203 61.80 -25.74 1.77
CA VAL A 203 61.89 -24.32 2.27
C VAL A 203 62.92 -24.12 3.44
N PRO A 204 63.34 -22.90 3.89
CA PRO A 204 62.56 -22.05 4.84
C PRO A 204 62.73 -20.48 4.81
N ALA A 205 61.64 -19.78 5.20
CA ALA A 205 61.40 -18.53 5.97
C ALA A 205 62.25 -17.21 5.83
N ALA A 206 61.60 -16.09 5.43
CA ALA A 206 61.09 -14.99 6.30
C ALA A 206 61.08 -13.58 5.65
N ALA A 207 59.96 -12.85 5.87
CA ALA A 207 59.76 -11.39 5.95
C ALA A 207 59.28 -10.55 4.71
N THR A 208 58.08 -9.98 4.92
CA THR A 208 57.55 -8.64 4.56
C THR A 208 56.80 -8.39 3.24
N VAL A 209 55.52 -8.03 3.43
CA VAL A 209 54.58 -7.16 2.66
C VAL A 209 54.13 -7.61 1.27
N ASP A 210 52.84 -7.96 1.17
CA ASP A 210 51.86 -7.60 0.12
C ASP A 210 50.61 -8.49 0.35
N ASP A 211 49.54 -7.94 0.91
CA ASP A 211 48.42 -7.27 0.22
C ASP A 211 47.32 -8.28 -0.16
N ASP A 212 46.14 -8.13 0.46
CA ASP A 212 44.79 -8.37 -0.08
C ASP A 212 44.38 -9.74 -0.69
N ASP A 213 45.31 -10.67 -0.90
CA ASP A 213 45.08 -11.95 -1.60
C ASP A 213 44.56 -13.08 -0.68
N GLU A 214 44.77 -12.99 0.64
CA GLU A 214 44.28 -14.01 1.59
C GLU A 214 42.78 -13.88 1.86
N ASP A 215 42.25 -12.66 1.92
CA ASP A 215 40.82 -12.43 2.09
C ASP A 215 40.03 -12.85 0.82
N MET A 216 40.64 -12.68 -0.36
CA MET A 216 40.06 -13.12 -1.64
C MET A 216 40.02 -14.65 -1.78
N LYS A 217 40.96 -15.37 -1.19
CA LYS A 217 40.98 -16.85 -1.17
C LYS A 217 40.00 -17.45 -0.17
N GLN A 218 39.70 -16.77 0.94
CA GLN A 218 38.66 -17.23 1.87
C GLN A 218 37.26 -17.19 1.24
N LEU A 219 36.99 -16.21 0.37
CA LEU A 219 35.76 -16.14 -0.41
C LEU A 219 35.65 -17.27 -1.46
N ALA A 220 36.74 -17.61 -2.14
CA ALA A 220 36.74 -18.66 -3.17
C ALA A 220 36.57 -20.08 -2.62
N ALA A 221 36.93 -20.33 -1.35
CA ALA A 221 36.79 -21.65 -0.72
C ALA A 221 35.40 -21.89 -0.10
N TRP A 222 34.58 -20.85 0.10
CA TRP A 222 33.23 -20.99 0.63
C TRP A 222 32.17 -21.21 -0.46
N VAL A 223 32.55 -21.04 -1.73
CA VAL A 223 31.67 -21.18 -2.90
C VAL A 223 31.92 -22.51 -3.64
N SER A 224 32.76 -23.40 -3.10
CA SER A 224 32.84 -24.82 -3.54
C SER A 224 32.00 -25.74 -2.68
#